data_AF-A0A1Q3JBK5-F1
#
_entry.id   AF-A0A1Q3JBK5-F1
#
_cell.length_a   1.000
_cell.length_b   1.000
_cell.length_c   1.000
_cell.angle_alpha   90.00
_cell.angle_beta   90.00
_cell.angle_gamma   90.00
#
_symmetry.space_group_name_H-M   'P 1'
#
loop_
_entity.id
_entity.type
_entity.pdbx_description
1 polymer ?
#
loop_
_entity_poly.entity_id
_entity_poly.type
_entity_poly.pdbx_seq_one_letter_code
_entity_poly.pdbx_strand_id
1 'polypeptide(L)' 'MYKVFVCYPGESVARVMLSANSDQKVEALIIGLLAGHRECDRIEVWSLGERQFSVDRFGVKRS' A
#
# COMPACT_ATOMS: atom_id res chain seq x y z
N MET A 1 6.59 12.84 -0.87
CA MET A 1 6.12 12.16 0.35
C MET A 1 5.04 11.19 -0.06
N TYR A 2 5.20 9.92 0.29
CA TYR A 2 4.30 8.84 -0.06
C TYR A 2 3.23 8.64 1.01
N LYS A 3 2.03 8.27 0.57
CA LYS A 3 0.96 7.73 1.40
C LYS A 3 0.73 6.28 0.99
N VAL A 4 0.74 5.38 1.98
CA VAL A 4 0.52 3.94 1.79
C VAL A 4 -0.82 3.57 2.40
N PHE A 5 -1.67 2.91 1.61
CA PHE A 5 -3.04 2.57 1.93
C PHE A 5 -3.23 1.05 1.92
N VAL A 6 -4.00 0.53 2.89
CA VAL A 6 -4.36 -0.90 2.99
C VAL A 6 -5.85 -1.07 2.67
N CYS A 7 -6.16 -1.92 1.68
CA CYS A 7 -7.53 -2.25 1.25
C CYS A 7 -7.88 -3.68 1.65
N TYR A 8 -9.12 -3.90 2.11
CA TYR A 8 -9.62 -5.22 2.48
C TYR A 8 -10.66 -5.70 1.47
N PRO A 9 -10.80 -7.03 1.26
CA PRO A 9 -11.82 -7.58 0.38
C PRO A 9 -13.21 -7.09 0.74
N GLY A 10 -13.92 -6.53 -0.24
CA GLY A 10 -15.29 -6.03 -0.05
C GLY A 10 -15.39 -4.65 0.61
N GLU A 11 -14.26 -4.02 0.94
CA GLU A 11 -14.25 -2.65 1.45
C GLU A 11 -13.88 -1.64 0.37
N SER A 12 -14.67 -0.58 0.26
CA SER A 12 -14.41 0.51 -0.69
C SER A 12 -13.39 1.53 -0.19
N VAL A 13 -12.97 1.46 1.08
CA VAL A 13 -12.18 2.50 1.75
C VAL A 13 -10.90 1.91 2.33
N ALA A 14 -9.78 2.61 2.12
CA ALA A 14 -8.51 2.27 2.75
C ALA A 14 -8.54 2.51 4.26
N ARG A 15 -8.12 1.52 5.06
CA ARG A 15 -8.21 1.61 6.54
C ARG A 15 -6.98 2.19 7.21
N VAL A 16 -5.79 2.00 6.64
CA VAL A 16 -4.53 2.45 7.23
C VAL A 16 -3.84 3.38 6.25
N MET A 17 -3.56 4.61 6.69
CA MET A 17 -2.78 5.59 5.93
C MET A 17 -1.45 5.81 6.64
N LEU A 18 -0.38 5.22 6.11
CA LEU A 18 0.98 5.45 6.59
C LEU A 18 1.72 6.40 5.68
N SER A 19 2.63 7.19 6.24
CA SER A 19 3.42 8.16 5.49
C SER A 19 4.89 7.74 5.44
N ALA A 20 5.49 7.83 4.26
CA ALA A 20 6.91 7.58 4.05
C ALA A 20 7.54 8.71 3.24
N ASN A 21 8.78 9.07 3.57
CA ASN A 21 9.51 10.14 2.89
C ASN A 21 10.66 9.63 1.99
N SER A 22 10.82 8.32 1.87
CA SER A 22 11.78 7.68 0.96
C SER A 22 11.22 6.36 0.45
N ASP A 23 11.73 5.92 -0.69
CA ASP A 23 11.34 4.66 -1.33
C ASP A 23 11.65 3.45 -0.43
N GLN A 24 12.81 3.47 0.24
CA GLN A 24 13.19 2.42 1.20
C GLN A 24 12.18 2.28 2.34
N LYS A 25 11.64 3.39 2.84
CA LYS A 25 10.61 3.35 3.90
C LYS A 25 9.27 2.86 3.36
N VAL A 26 8.92 3.20 2.13
CA VAL A 26 7.72 2.64 1.47
C VAL A 26 7.85 1.12 1.36
N GLU A 27 9.00 0.63 0.93
CA GLU A 27 9.26 -0.82 0.81
C GLU A 27 9.15 -1.52 2.17
N ALA A 28 9.81 -0.99 3.21
CA ALA A 28 9.71 -1.54 4.56
C ALA A 28 8.27 -1.55 5.09
N LEU A 29 7.49 -0.49 4.82
CA LEU A 29 6.07 -0.44 5.17
C LEU A 29 5.26 -1.51 4.44
N ILE A 30 5.46 -1.68 3.14
CA ILE A 30 4.77 -2.71 2.35
C ILE A 30 5.07 -4.10 2.93
N ILE A 31 6.34 -4.41 3.20
CA ILE A 31 6.75 -5.70 3.77
C ILE A 31 6.05 -5.94 5.12
N GLY A 32 6.07 -4.95 6.02
CA GLY A 32 5.41 -5.05 7.32
C GLY A 32 3.89 -5.22 7.21
N LEU A 33 3.26 -4.49 6.30
CA LEU A 33 1.82 -4.57 6.05
C LEU A 33 1.42 -5.93 5.46
N LEU A 34 2.19 -6.47 4.52
CA LEU A 34 1.95 -7.82 3.96
C LEU A 34 2.13 -8.92 5.02
N ALA A 35 3.07 -8.74 5.96
CA ALA A 35 3.28 -9.69 7.03
C ALA A 35 2.16 -9.65 8.09
N GLY A 36 1.67 -8.45 8.43
CA GLY A 36 0.69 -8.21 9.48
C GLY A 36 -0.78 -8.29 9.06
N HIS A 37 -1.08 -8.08 7.77
CA HIS A 37 -2.45 -8.02 7.23
C HIS A 37 -2.62 -8.99 6.06
N ARG A 38 -2.58 -10.31 6.34
CA ARG A 38 -2.68 -11.36 5.29
C ARG A 38 -4.04 -11.40 4.61
N GLU A 39 -5.06 -10.88 5.28
CA GLU A 39 -6.43 -10.75 4.81
C GLU A 39 -6.61 -9.58 3.82
N CYS A 40 -5.65 -8.67 3.73
CA CYS A 40 -5.60 -7.58 2.76
C CYS A 40 -5.53 -8.14 1.33
N ASP A 41 -6.30 -7.57 0.41
CA ASP A 41 -6.21 -7.91 -1.01
C ASP A 41 -5.29 -6.98 -1.79
N ARG A 42 -5.10 -5.73 -1.33
CA ARG A 42 -4.32 -4.72 -2.03
C ARG A 42 -3.75 -3.65 -1.12
N ILE A 43 -2.49 -3.31 -1.36
CA ILE A 43 -1.82 -2.12 -0.81
C ILE A 43 -1.64 -1.12 -1.95
N GLU A 44 -2.00 0.14 -1.72
CA GLU A 44 -1.80 1.21 -2.71
C GLU A 44 -0.80 2.25 -2.20
N VAL A 45 0.11 2.66 -3.08
CA VAL A 45 1.09 3.71 -2.80
C VAL A 45 0.77 4.92 -3.66
N TRP A 46 0.64 6.07 -3.01
CA TRP A 46 0.28 7.34 -3.62
C TRP A 46 1.34 8.40 -3.31
N SER A 47 1.55 9.34 -4.23
CA SER A 47 2.44 10.49 -4.06
C SER A 47 1.80 11.71 -4.73
N LEU A 48 1.82 12.86 -4.06
CA LEU A 48 1.27 14.13 -4.59
C LEU A 48 -0.18 14.05 -5.10
N GLY A 49 -0.99 13.14 -4.53
CA GLY A 49 -2.39 12.95 -4.96
C GLY A 49 -2.57 11.95 -6.10
N GLU A 50 -1.49 11.35 -6.62
CA GLU A 50 -1.53 10.39 -7.71
C GLU A 50 -1.08 8.99 -7.27
N ARG A 51 -1.80 7.96 -7.76
CA ARG A 51 -1.49 6.56 -7.48
C ARG A 51 -0.24 6.14 -8.24
N GLN A 52 0.81 5.80 -7.51
CA GLN A 52 2.09 5.39 -8.10
C GLN A 52 2.04 3.92 -8.52
N PHE A 53 1.70 3.03 -7.58
CA PHE A 53 1.57 1.60 -7.84
C PHE A 53 0.72 0.93 -6.76
N SER A 54 0.35 -0.32 -7.02
CA SER A 54 -0.34 -1.18 -6.05
C SER A 54 0.37 -2.51 -5.91
N VAL A 55 0.30 -3.11 -4.73
CA VAL A 55 0.79 -4.46 -4.45
C VAL A 55 -0.40 -5.31 -4.07
N ASP A 56 -0.62 -6.39 -4.81
CA ASP A 56 -1.61 -7.41 -4.45
C ASP A 56 -0.90 -8.72 -4.09
N ARG A 57 -1.70 -9.75 -3.77
CA ARG A 57 -1.23 -11.09 -3.39
C ARG A 57 -0.33 -11.75 -4.44
N PHE A 58 -0.41 -11.30 -5.69
CA PHE A 58 0.30 -11.84 -6.85
C PHE A 58 1.51 -10.99 -7.24
N GLY A 59 1.76 -9.87 -6.55
CA GLY A 59 2.92 -9.01 -6.75
C GLY A 59 2.57 -7.56 -7.06
N VAL A 60 3.53 -6.84 -7.64
CA VAL A 60 3.42 -5.39 -7.89
C VAL A 60 2.73 -5.13 -9.23
N LYS A 61 1.67 -4.32 -9.23
CA LYS A 61 1.03 -3.75 -10.43
C LYS A 61 1.30 -2.26 -10.50
N ARG A 62 1.97 -1.83 -11.58
CA ARG A 62 2.26 -0.42 -11.88
C ARG A 62 1.17 0.15 -12.79
N SER A 63 0.80 1.41 -12.55
CA SER A 63 -0.14 2.16 -13.40
C SER A 63 0.51 2.56 -14.71
#